data_AF-A0A369LYQ6-F1
#
_entry.id   AF-A0A369LYQ6-F1
#
_cell.length_a   1.000
_cell.length_b   1.000
_cell.length_c   1.000
_cell.angle_alpha   90.00
_cell.angle_beta   90.00
_cell.angle_gamma   90.00
#
_symmetry.space_group_name_H-M   'P 1'
#
loop_
_entity.id
_entity.type
_entity.pdbx_description
1 polymer ?
#
loop_
_entity_poly.entity_id
_entity_poly.type
_entity_poly.pdbx_seq_one_letter_code
_entity_poly.pdbx_strand_id
1 'polypeptide(L)' 'MDGIPQTTLPEEIAAAIVQSSEKLEGAASILAMLEDKAGNRRITASELSAVRCIVEKCAADLDGAWERA' A
#
# COMPACT_ATOMS: atom_id res chain seq x y z
N MET A 1 -2.86 -31.19 21.74
CA MET A 1 -2.34 -30.31 20.67
C MET A 1 -3.42 -29.28 20.43
N ASP A 2 -3.32 -28.14 21.08
CA ASP A 2 -4.19 -27.00 20.80
C ASP A 2 -3.90 -26.53 19.38
N GLY A 3 -4.86 -26.72 18.48
CA GLY A 3 -4.76 -26.27 17.10
C GLY A 3 -4.53 -24.77 17.08
N ILE A 4 -3.54 -24.32 16.31
CA ILE A 4 -3.35 -22.91 16.02
C ILE A 4 -4.69 -22.41 15.47
N PRO A 5 -5.34 -21.40 16.08
CA PRO A 5 -6.55 -20.83 15.51
C PRO A 5 -6.21 -20.34 14.11
N GLN A 6 -6.75 -20.98 13.07
CA GLN A 6 -6.68 -20.43 11.74
C GLN A 6 -7.63 -19.24 11.73
N THR A 7 -7.10 -18.05 11.98
CA THR A 7 -7.78 -16.80 11.67
C THR A 7 -7.81 -16.69 10.15
N THR A 8 -8.77 -17.36 9.52
CA THR A 8 -9.01 -17.22 8.08
C THR A 8 -9.58 -15.83 7.86
N LEU A 9 -8.77 -14.95 7.27
CA LEU A 9 -9.23 -13.64 6.83
C LEU A 9 -10.32 -13.84 5.76
N PRO A 10 -11.40 -13.03 5.78
CA PRO A 10 -12.37 -12.99 4.69
C PRO A 10 -11.67 -12.82 3.34
N GLU A 11 -12.12 -13.56 2.32
CA GLU A 11 -11.49 -13.60 0.99
C GLU A 11 -11.34 -12.20 0.39
N GLU A 12 -12.33 -11.34 0.60
CA GLU A 12 -12.31 -9.96 0.15
C GLU A 12 -11.20 -9.13 0.81
N ILE A 13 -11.00 -9.29 2.12
CA ILE A 13 -9.90 -8.62 2.84
C ILE A 13 -8.57 -9.17 2.35
N ALA A 14 -8.43 -10.50 2.19
CA ALA A 14 -7.21 -11.11 1.71
C ALA A 14 -6.84 -10.60 0.30
N ALA A 15 -7.81 -10.50 -0.60
CA ALA A 15 -7.63 -9.95 -1.94
C ALA A 15 -7.22 -8.47 -1.91
N ALA A 16 -7.86 -7.67 -1.05
CA ALA A 16 -7.51 -6.25 -0.87
C ALA A 16 -6.09 -6.08 -0.34
N ILE A 17 -5.64 -6.94 0.59
CA ILE A 17 -4.25 -6.95 1.08
C ILE A 17 -3.27 -7.28 -0.03
N VAL A 18 -3.51 -8.33 -0.82
CA VAL A 18 -2.60 -8.72 -1.91
C VAL A 18 -2.48 -7.58 -2.93
N GLN A 19 -3.60 -7.05 -3.43
CA GLN A 19 -3.56 -5.96 -4.41
C GLN A 19 -2.91 -4.68 -3.85
N SER A 20 -3.18 -4.34 -2.59
CA SER A 20 -2.59 -3.16 -1.96
C SER A 20 -1.09 -3.34 -1.75
N SER A 21 -0.63 -4.57 -1.48
CA SER A 21 0.79 -4.86 -1.28
C SER A 21 1.59 -4.64 -2.57
N GLU A 22 1.09 -5.10 -3.72
CA GLU A 22 1.73 -4.86 -5.02
C GLU A 22 1.82 -3.35 -5.35
N LYS A 23 0.74 -2.61 -5.11
CA LYS A 23 0.71 -1.15 -5.30
C LYS A 23 1.70 -0.44 -4.38
N LEU A 24 1.77 -0.84 -3.12
CA LEU A 24 2.67 -0.26 -2.12
C LEU A 24 4.14 -0.56 -2.42
N GLU A 25 4.46 -1.74 -2.97
CA GLU A 25 5.81 -2.04 -3.46
C GLU A 25 6.23 -1.06 -4.57
N GLY A 26 5.33 -0.81 -5.53
CA GLY A 26 5.56 0.21 -6.56
C GLY A 26 5.77 1.62 -5.98
N ALA A 27 4.96 2.02 -4.98
CA ALA A 27 5.11 3.30 -4.30
C ALA A 27 6.44 3.40 -3.52
N ALA A 28 6.88 2.31 -2.88
CA ALA A 28 8.16 2.25 -2.19
C ALA A 28 9.35 2.38 -3.16
N SER A 29 9.27 1.78 -4.35
CA SER A 29 10.27 1.95 -5.40
C SER A 29 10.34 3.40 -5.88
N ILE A 30 9.19 4.05 -6.10
CA ILE A 30 9.14 5.47 -6.44
C ILE A 30 9.75 6.33 -5.32
N LEU A 31 9.43 6.04 -4.05
CA LEU A 31 10.02 6.74 -2.90
C LEU A 31 11.53 6.62 -2.89
N ALA A 32 12.10 5.42 -3.08
CA ALA A 32 13.55 5.23 -3.13
C ALA A 32 14.19 6.06 -4.26
N MET A 33 13.56 6.13 -5.43
CA MET A 33 14.02 6.99 -6.54
C MET A 33 13.95 8.49 -6.19
N LEU A 34 12.91 8.91 -5.45
CA LEU A 34 12.77 10.30 -5.02
C LEU A 34 13.78 10.67 -3.93
N GLU A 35 14.09 9.74 -3.02
CA GLU A 35 15.12 9.92 -1.99
C GLU A 35 16.52 10.07 -2.60
N ASP A 36 16.88 9.23 -3.58
CA ASP A 36 18.13 9.38 -4.36
C ASP A 36 18.17 10.74 -5.08
N LYS A 37 17.05 11.12 -5.71
CA LYS A 37 16.92 12.43 -6.36
C LYS A 37 17.10 13.58 -5.37
N ALA A 38 16.53 13.49 -4.16
CA ALA A 38 16.57 14.54 -3.14
C ALA A 38 18.00 14.92 -2.72
N GLY A 39 18.94 13.96 -2.76
CA GLY A 39 20.34 14.22 -2.47
C GLY A 39 21.02 15.19 -3.44
N ASN A 40 20.46 15.35 -4.66
CA ASN A 40 21.10 16.09 -5.75
C ASN A 40 20.17 17.10 -6.45
N ARG A 41 18.85 16.98 -6.31
CA ARG A 41 17.83 17.74 -7.06
C ARG A 41 16.57 17.94 -6.22
N ARG A 42 15.79 18.97 -6.56
CA ARG A 42 14.49 19.22 -5.91
C ARG A 42 13.45 18.17 -6.34
N ILE A 43 12.76 17.60 -5.36
CA ILE A 43 11.52 16.83 -5.59
C ILE A 43 10.36 17.80 -5.85
N THR A 44 9.54 17.49 -6.84
CA THR A 44 8.36 18.29 -7.19
C THR A 44 7.12 17.83 -6.41
N ALA A 45 6.16 18.74 -6.24
CA ALA A 45 4.89 18.40 -5.60
C ALA A 45 4.15 17.26 -6.34
N SER A 46 4.21 17.23 -7.68
CA SER A 46 3.58 16.19 -8.50
C SER A 46 4.19 14.80 -8.25
N GLU A 47 5.50 14.74 -8.06
CA GLU A 47 6.20 13.48 -7.74
C GLU A 47 5.78 12.92 -6.38
N LEU A 48 5.74 13.76 -5.34
CA LEU A 48 5.23 13.36 -4.03
C LEU A 48 3.74 13.02 -4.07
N SER A 49 2.96 13.75 -4.86
CA SER A 49 1.53 13.50 -5.03
C SER A 49 1.25 12.13 -5.66
N ALA A 50 2.12 11.65 -6.53
CA ALA A 50 1.97 10.32 -7.15
C ALA A 50 2.08 9.21 -6.09
N VAL A 51 3.08 9.30 -5.20
CA VAL A 51 3.25 8.36 -4.07
C VAL A 51 2.05 8.45 -3.13
N ARG A 52 1.65 9.66 -2.73
CA ARG A 52 0.52 9.88 -1.84
C ARG A 52 -0.77 9.27 -2.38
N CYS A 53 -1.06 9.49 -3.67
CA CYS A 53 -2.25 8.95 -4.33
C CYS A 53 -2.32 7.41 -4.23
N ILE A 54 -1.18 6.73 -4.42
CA ILE A 54 -1.13 5.26 -4.32
C ILE A 54 -1.42 4.80 -2.89
N VAL A 55 -0.80 5.43 -1.89
CA VAL A 55 -1.00 5.10 -0.47
C VAL A 55 -2.44 5.33 -0.04
N GLU A 56 -3.02 6.49 -0.40
CA GLU A 56 -4.41 6.82 -0.07
C GLU A 56 -5.40 5.85 -0.72
N LYS A 57 -5.13 5.44 -1.96
CA LYS A 57 -5.96 4.44 -2.64
C LYS A 57 -5.88 3.07 -1.95
N CYS A 58 -4.69 2.63 -1.54
CA CYS A 58 -4.54 1.38 -0.81
C CYS A 58 -5.25 1.43 0.55
N ALA A 59 -5.16 2.56 1.26
CA ALA A 59 -5.87 2.74 2.52
C ALA A 59 -7.39 2.65 2.32
N ALA A 60 -7.94 3.35 1.31
CA ALA A 60 -9.37 3.30 1.00
C ALA A 60 -9.83 1.89 0.54
N ASP A 61 -9.03 1.20 -0.26
CA ASP A 61 -9.31 -0.17 -0.73
C ASP A 61 -9.36 -1.14 0.47
N LEU A 62 -8.43 -1.02 1.42
CA LEU A 62 -8.37 -1.84 2.63
C LEU A 62 -9.48 -1.52 3.62
N ASP A 63 -9.73 -0.24 3.92
CA ASP A 63 -10.80 0.20 4.81
C ASP A 63 -12.16 -0.28 4.27
N GLY A 64 -12.41 -0.08 2.97
CA GLY A 64 -13.63 -0.55 2.34
C GLY A 64 -13.79 -2.07 2.39
N ALA A 65 -12.71 -2.83 2.21
CA ALA A 65 -12.76 -4.28 2.34
C ALA A 65 -13.07 -4.72 3.78
N TRP A 66 -12.56 -3.99 4.78
CA TRP A 66 -12.81 -4.27 6.19
C TRP A 66 -14.23 -3.90 6.63
N GLU A 67 -14.83 -2.85 6.05
CA GLU A 67 -16.22 -2.47 6.30
C GLU A 67 -17.25 -3.46 5.70
N ARG A 68 -16.86 -4.20 4.66
CA ARG A 68 -17.74 -5.16 3.96
C ARG A 68 -17.64 -6.60 4.49
N ALA A 69 -16.63 -6.87 5.30
CA ALA A 69 -16.34 -8.18 5.91
C ALA A 69 -17.15 -8.45 7.18
#